data_AF-A0A158KTC8-F1
#
_entry.id   AF-A0A158KTC8-F1
#
_cell.length_a   1.000
_cell.length_b   1.000
_cell.length_c   1.000
_cell.angle_alpha   90.00
_cell.angle_beta   90.00
_cell.angle_gamma   90.00
#
_symmetry.space_group_name_H-M   'P 1'
#
loop_
_entity.id
_entity.type
_entity.pdbx_description
1 polymer ?
#
loop_
_entity_poly.entity_id
_entity_poly.type
_entity_poly.pdbx_seq_one_letter_code
_entity_poly.pdbx_strand_id
1 'polypeptide(L)'
;MVVELKTTPFRPEYAGQLNFYLSAIDAQVKAPDDQPTIGLLLCKEKNRLVAEYALRGVAKPMGVAEYQLFRHVPESLETKLPSIDLIEAELRPDLADDA
;
A
#
# COMPACT_ATOMS: atom_id res chain seq x y z
N MET A 1 -4.42 8.35 -3.10
CA MET A 1 -3.23 7.46 -3.11
C MET A 1 -3.70 6.04 -2.92
N VAL A 2 -3.12 5.07 -3.63
CA VAL A 2 -3.40 3.65 -3.45
C VAL A 2 -2.16 2.99 -2.85
N VAL A 3 -2.34 2.18 -1.82
CA VAL A 3 -1.27 1.39 -1.19
C VAL A 3 -1.59 -0.09 -1.33
N GLU A 4 -0.66 -0.84 -1.90
CA GLU A 4 -0.73 -2.29 -2.03
C GLU A 4 0.33 -2.92 -1.12
N LEU A 5 -0.07 -3.77 -0.19
CA LEU A 5 0.83 -4.43 0.77
C LEU A 5 0.95 -5.92 0.46
N LYS A 6 2.18 -6.41 0.27
CA LYS A 6 2.49 -7.83 0.05
C LYS A 6 3.46 -8.33 1.11
N THR A 7 3.10 -9.43 1.78
CA THR A 7 3.95 -10.10 2.78
C THR A 7 5.05 -10.97 2.16
N THR A 8 5.09 -11.04 0.83
CA THR A 8 6.04 -11.79 0.01
C THR A 8 7.02 -10.86 -0.73
N PRO A 9 8.14 -11.38 -1.26
CA PRO A 9 9.01 -10.62 -2.14
C PRO A 9 8.27 -10.07 -3.37
N PHE A 10 8.74 -8.95 -3.90
CA PHE A 10 8.17 -8.33 -5.10
C PHE A 10 8.10 -9.31 -6.29
N ARG A 11 6.94 -9.35 -6.97
CA ARG A 11 6.72 -10.05 -8.23
C ARG A 11 6.18 -9.07 -9.27
N PRO A 12 6.59 -9.14 -10.56
CA PRO A 12 6.15 -8.21 -11.60
C PRO A 12 4.62 -8.09 -11.74
N GLU A 13 3.86 -9.16 -11.50
CA GLU A 13 2.39 -9.16 -11.56
C GLU A 13 1.73 -8.18 -10.57
N TYR A 14 2.41 -7.84 -9.47
CA TYR A 14 1.89 -6.87 -8.49
C TYR A 14 1.83 -5.44 -9.06
N ALA A 15 2.72 -5.10 -10.00
CA ALA A 15 2.63 -3.83 -10.72
C ALA A 15 1.36 -3.77 -11.59
N GLY A 16 0.93 -4.89 -12.15
CA GLY A 16 -0.32 -5.01 -12.90
C GLY A 16 -1.54 -4.76 -12.01
N GLN A 17 -1.59 -5.39 -10.82
CA GLN A 17 -2.65 -5.18 -9.82
C GLN A 17 -2.74 -3.70 -9.42
N LEU A 18 -1.61 -3.09 -9.04
CA LEU A 18 -1.59 -1.69 -8.64
C LEU A 18 -1.96 -0.75 -9.79
N ASN A 19 -1.51 -1.01 -11.03
CA ASN A 19 -1.91 -0.21 -12.20
C ASN A 19 -3.42 -0.31 -12.48
N PHE A 20 -4.03 -1.47 -12.24
CA PHE A 20 -5.48 -1.63 -12.32
C PHE A 20 -6.19 -0.75 -11.28
N TYR A 21 -5.77 -0.80 -10.01
CA TYR A 21 -6.36 0.03 -8.95
C TYR A 21 -6.24 1.52 -9.25
N LEU A 22 -5.08 1.99 -9.72
CA LEU A 22 -4.91 3.39 -10.11
C LEU A 22 -5.89 3.79 -11.22
N SER A 23 -6.11 2.92 -12.20
CA SER A 23 -7.07 3.16 -13.28
C SER A 23 -8.50 3.26 -12.76
N ALA A 24 -8.89 2.37 -11.85
CA ALA A 24 -10.22 2.36 -11.27
C ALA A 24 -10.48 3.62 -10.42
N ILE A 25 -9.52 3.99 -9.58
CA ILE A 25 -9.63 5.19 -8.72
C ILE A 25 -9.66 6.47 -9.55
N ASP A 26 -8.77 6.59 -10.55
CA ASP A 26 -8.76 7.75 -11.45
C ASP A 26 -10.06 7.89 -12.24
N ALA A 27 -10.76 6.79 -12.54
CA ALA A 27 -12.00 6.80 -13.31
C ALA A 27 -13.27 7.00 -12.45
N GLN A 28 -13.28 6.51 -11.21
CA GLN A 28 -14.51 6.39 -10.42
C GLN A 28 -14.55 7.29 -9.18
N VAL A 29 -13.40 7.62 -8.59
CA VAL A 29 -13.32 8.28 -7.28
C VAL A 29 -12.68 9.65 -7.38
N LYS A 30 -11.71 9.80 -8.29
CA LYS A 30 -10.94 11.02 -8.45
C LYS A 30 -11.84 12.22 -8.78
N ALA A 31 -11.67 13.32 -8.04
CA ALA A 31 -12.32 14.59 -8.32
C ALA A 31 -11.66 15.33 -9.51
N PRO A 32 -12.36 16.25 -10.19
CA PRO A 32 -11.81 16.96 -11.35
C PRO A 32 -10.51 17.72 -11.08
N ASP A 33 -10.34 18.24 -9.87
CA ASP A 33 -9.19 19.05 -9.47
C ASP A 33 -8.05 18.23 -8.83
N ASP A 34 -8.22 16.92 -8.70
CA ASP A 34 -7.20 16.05 -8.12
C ASP A 34 -6.02 15.83 -9.08
N GLN A 35 -4.83 15.70 -8.51
CA GLN A 35 -3.66 15.20 -9.23
C GLN A 35 -3.81 13.71 -9.57
N PRO A 36 -3.02 13.17 -10.54
CA PRO A 36 -3.03 11.73 -10.82
C PRO A 36 -2.80 10.89 -9.56
N THR A 37 -3.56 9.80 -9.42
CA THR A 37 -3.44 8.94 -8.24
C THR A 37 -2.06 8.28 -8.20
N ILE A 38 -1.36 8.41 -7.08
CA ILE A 38 -0.06 7.78 -6.84
C ILE A 38 -0.26 6.37 -6.26
N GLY A 39 0.47 5.40 -6.81
CA GLY A 39 0.52 4.03 -6.31
C GLY A 39 1.78 3.72 -5.52
N LEU A 40 1.64 3.10 -4.36
CA LEU A 40 2.75 2.59 -3.56
C LEU A 40 2.59 1.10 -3.32
N LEU A 41 3.54 0.30 -3.81
CA LEU A 41 3.63 -1.13 -3.53
C LEU A 41 4.65 -1.36 -2.43
N LEU A 42 4.21 -1.87 -1.28
CA LEU A 42 5.03 -2.28 -0.16
C LEU A 42 5.21 -3.79 -0.19
N CYS A 43 6.46 -4.26 -0.28
CA CYS A 43 6.79 -5.69 -0.25
C CYS A 43 7.78 -5.99 0.87
N LYS A 44 7.81 -7.25 1.32
CA LYS A 44 8.77 -7.70 2.35
C LYS A 44 10.22 -7.54 1.89
N GLU A 45 10.46 -7.79 0.61
CA GLU A 45 11.78 -7.71 -0.03
C GLU A 45 11.61 -7.20 -1.46
N LYS A 46 12.57 -6.40 -1.94
CA LYS A 46 12.57 -5.90 -3.33
C LYS A 46 13.91 -6.12 -4.04
N ASN A 47 13.89 -6.89 -5.13
CA ASN A 47 14.95 -6.82 -6.12
C ASN A 47 14.78 -5.56 -6.99
N ARG A 48 15.71 -4.60 -6.84
CA ARG A 48 15.66 -3.31 -7.54
C ARG A 48 15.60 -3.45 -9.06
N LEU A 49 16.37 -4.37 -9.63
CA LEU A 49 16.42 -4.58 -11.08
C LEU A 49 15.07 -5.10 -11.60
N VAL A 50 14.52 -6.11 -10.94
CA VAL A 50 13.21 -6.69 -11.31
C VAL A 50 12.10 -5.64 -11.18
N ALA A 51 12.12 -4.83 -10.12
CA ALA A 51 11.16 -3.75 -9.93
C ALA A 51 11.29 -2.65 -11.01
N GLU A 52 12.52 -2.26 -11.36
CA GLU A 52 12.76 -1.27 -12.40
C GLU A 52 12.25 -1.74 -13.76
N TYR A 53 12.54 -2.99 -14.15
CA TYR A 53 12.03 -3.56 -15.40
C TYR A 53 10.51 -3.73 -15.40
N ALA A 54 9.92 -4.13 -14.27
CA ALA A 54 8.46 -4.29 -14.16
C ALA A 54 7.71 -2.95 -14.27
N LEU A 55 8.32 -1.86 -13.79
CA LEU A 55 7.76 -0.51 -13.89
C LEU A 55 8.15 0.21 -15.19
N ARG A 56 9.12 -0.31 -15.94
CA ARG A 56 9.58 0.33 -17.17
C ARG A 56 8.47 0.38 -18.22
N GLY A 57 8.09 1.59 -18.61
CA GLY A 57 7.01 1.82 -19.58
C GLY A 57 5.63 1.94 -18.94
N VAL A 58 5.51 1.82 -17.61
CA VAL A 58 4.26 2.17 -16.91
C VAL A 58 4.14 3.69 -16.83
N ALA A 59 3.09 4.24 -17.44
CA ALA A 59 2.87 5.69 -17.50
C ALA A 59 2.30 6.28 -16.21
N LYS A 60 1.58 5.48 -15.41
CA LYS A 60 0.96 5.93 -14.16
C LYS A 60 2.01 6.09 -13.06
N PRO A 61 1.89 7.09 -12.17
CA PRO A 61 2.87 7.33 -11.12
C PRO A 61 2.76 6.23 -10.06
N MET A 62 3.75 5.33 -10.03
CA MET A 62 3.79 4.25 -9.04
C MET A 62 5.22 3.89 -8.63
N GLY A 63 5.38 3.46 -7.37
CA GLY A 63 6.66 3.06 -6.81
C GLY A 63 6.58 1.76 -6.02
N VAL A 64 7.71 1.05 -5.92
CA VAL A 64 7.86 -0.13 -5.07
C VAL A 64 8.87 0.16 -3.96
N ALA A 65 8.47 -0.08 -2.71
CA ALA A 65 9.32 0.04 -1.54
C ALA A 65 9.32 -1.24 -0.71
N GLU A 66 10.41 -1.44 0.00
CA GLU A 66 10.56 -2.51 0.99
C GLU A 66 10.16 -1.98 2.36
N TYR A 67 9.36 -2.74 3.12
CA TYR A 67 9.03 -2.37 4.49
C TYR A 67 9.88 -3.16 5.48
N GLN A 68 10.13 -2.55 6.65
CA GLN A 68 10.86 -3.18 7.74
C GLN A 68 9.88 -3.58 8.85
N LEU A 69 9.93 -4.84 9.26
CA LEU A 69 9.20 -5.32 10.43
C LEU A 69 10.03 -5.10 11.67
N PHE A 70 9.56 -4.24 12.56
CA PHE A 70 10.13 -4.05 13.88
C PHE A 70 9.41 -4.95 14.88
N ARG A 71 10.16 -5.62 15.77
CA ARG A 71 9.59 -6.41 16.87
C ARG A 71 9.10 -5.55 18.03
N HIS A 72 9.59 -4.31 18.11
CA HIS A 72 9.22 -3.33 19.11
C HIS A 72 8.96 -1.99 18.41
N VAL A 73 7.98 -1.25 18.93
CA VAL A 73 7.72 0.12 18.49
C VAL A 73 8.93 0.97 18.88
N PRO A 74 9.53 1.75 17.96
CA PRO A 74 10.59 2.69 18.32
C PRO A 74 10.13 3.65 19.42
N GLU A 75 10.99 3.96 20.39
CA GLU A 75 10.65 4.87 21.53
C GLU A 75 10.01 6.19 21.07
N SER A 76 10.44 6.71 19.92
CA SER A 76 9.92 7.96 19.33
C SER A 76 8.45 7.89 18.88
N LEU A 77 7.88 6.69 18.79
CA LEU A 77 6.51 6.41 18.34
C LEU A 77 5.62 5.87 19.45
N GLU A 78 6.14 5.44 20.60
CA GLU A 78 5.35 4.81 21.68
C GLU A 78 4.16 5.66 22.13
N THR A 79 4.37 6.97 22.33
CA THR A 79 3.29 7.89 22.76
C THR A 79 2.42 8.39 21.61
N LYS A 80 2.70 8.00 20.37
CA LYS A 80 1.98 8.44 19.16
C LYS A 80 1.09 7.36 18.56
N LEU A 81 1.23 6.11 19.01
CA LEU A 81 0.41 5.02 18.53
C LEU A 81 -0.81 4.81 19.45
N PRO A 82 -1.97 4.45 18.88
CA PRO A 82 -3.14 4.05 19.66
C PRO A 82 -2.84 2.79 20.49
N SER A 83 -3.55 2.60 21.59
CA SER A 83 -3.46 1.38 22.39
C SER A 83 -4.06 0.19 21.63
N ILE A 84 -3.65 -1.03 22.00
CA ILE A 84 -4.20 -2.26 21.43
C ILE A 84 -5.73 -2.31 21.62
N ASP A 85 -6.21 -1.98 22.81
CA ASP A 85 -7.65 -1.95 23.12
C ASP A 85 -8.43 -0.98 22.20
N LEU A 86 -7.83 0.18 21.88
CA LEU A 86 -8.46 1.17 21.00
C LEU A 86 -8.51 0.66 19.55
N ILE A 87 -7.42 0.06 19.06
CA ILE A 87 -7.37 -0.55 17.73
C ILE A 87 -8.43 -1.64 17.59
N GLU A 88 -8.55 -2.53 18.59
CA GLU A 88 -9.56 -3.58 18.57
C GLU A 88 -10.99 -3.02 18.59
N ALA A 89 -11.23 -1.96 19.35
CA ALA A 89 -12.54 -1.32 19.41
C ALA A 89 -12.94 -0.69 18.06
N GLU A 90 -11.99 -0.04 17.37
CA GLU A 90 -12.23 0.60 16.06
C GLU A 90 -12.36 -0.39 14.90
N LEU A 91 -11.69 -1.56 14.95
CA LEU A 91 -11.75 -2.57 13.89
C LEU A 91 -12.91 -3.58 14.05
N ARG A 92 -13.50 -3.71 15.23
CA ARG A 92 -14.68 -4.56 15.48
C ARG A 92 -15.90 -4.29 14.57
N PRO A 93 -16.29 -3.04 14.26
CA PRO A 93 -17.45 -2.78 13.42
C PRO A 93 -17.30 -3.33 11.99
N ASP A 94 -16.10 -3.31 11.42
CA ASP A 94 -15.86 -3.78 10.04
C ASP A 94 -15.79 -5.32 9.91
N LEU A 95 -15.65 -6.05 11.01
CA LEU A 95 -15.61 -7.53 11.05
C LEU A 95 -16.99 -8.15 11.30
N ALA A 96 -18.02 -7.35 11.59
CA ALA A 96 -19.36 -7.82 11.95
C ALA A 96 -20.33 -7.92 10.76
N ASP A 97 -19.95 -7.43 9.56
CA ASP A 97 -20.81 -7.42 8.36
C ASP A 97 -20.59 -8.62 7.41
N ASP A 98 -19.75 -9.58 7.77
CA ASP A 98 -19.54 -10.84 7.03
C ASP A 98 -20.08 -12.07 7.80
N ALA A 99 -21.34 -12.01 8.26
CA ALA A 99 -22.04 -13.15 8.88
C ALA A 99 -23.37 -13.48 8.17
#